data_AF-A0A845YZU3-F1
#
_entry.id   AF-A0A845YZU3-F1
#
_cell.length_a   1.000
_cell.length_b   1.000
_cell.length_c   1.000
_cell.angle_alpha   90.00
_cell.angle_beta   90.00
_cell.angle_gamma   90.00
#
_symmetry.space_group_name_H-M   'P 1'
#
loop_
_entity.id
_entity.type
_entity.pdbx_description
1 polymer ?
#
loop_
_entity_poly.entity_id
_entity_poly.type
_entity_poly.pdbx_seq_one_letter_code
_entity_poly.pdbx_strand_id
1 'polypeptide(L)'
;LIVDRVLGSGQSNQLAGEFSVNLDLGYKVEKGEITGRVKNTMVAGNIFEAFQNLLDIGNFPELVGNSYYLPCIVFQNLGVAIRET
;
A
#
# COMPACT_ATOMS: atom_id res chain seq x y z
N LEU A 1 -1.10 -6.97 5.00
CA LEU A 1 -1.01 -6.97 3.51
C LEU A 1 0.23 -6.17 3.15
N ILE A 2 1.14 -6.73 2.35
CA ILE A 2 2.25 -5.99 1.76
C ILE A 2 1.81 -5.51 0.38
N VAL A 3 1.98 -4.21 0.14
CA VAL A 3 1.77 -3.57 -1.16
C VAL A 3 3.15 -3.32 -1.76
N ASP A 4 3.49 -4.08 -2.80
CA ASP A 4 4.79 -3.95 -3.48
C ASP A 4 4.68 -3.00 -4.67
N ARG A 5 3.67 -3.22 -5.52
CA ARG A 5 3.44 -2.39 -6.71
C ARG A 5 1.96 -2.21 -7.00
N VAL A 6 1.62 -1.01 -7.44
CA VAL A 6 0.26 -0.60 -7.81
C VAL A 6 0.13 -0.41 -9.32
N LEU A 7 -1.05 -0.64 -9.86
CA LEU A 7 -1.42 -0.38 -11.25
C LEU A 7 -1.99 1.04 -11.38
N GLY A 8 -1.24 1.90 -12.06
CA GLY A 8 -1.63 3.27 -12.36
C GLY A 8 -1.60 4.20 -11.13
N SER A 9 -1.68 5.50 -11.40
CA SER A 9 -1.76 6.59 -10.42
C SER A 9 -3.17 7.23 -10.37
N GLY A 10 -4.15 6.56 -11.00
CA GLY A 10 -5.19 7.23 -11.77
C GLY A 10 -6.47 7.66 -11.07
N GLN A 11 -6.68 7.40 -9.78
CA GLN A 11 -7.92 7.78 -9.08
C GLN A 11 -7.60 8.33 -7.67
N SER A 12 -6.94 9.48 -7.64
CA SER A 12 -6.63 10.19 -6.39
C SER A 12 -7.12 11.63 -6.46
N ASN A 13 -7.65 12.12 -5.34
CA ASN A 13 -7.83 13.55 -5.10
C ASN A 13 -6.65 14.02 -4.26
N GLN A 14 -5.58 14.43 -4.94
CA GLN A 14 -4.31 14.77 -4.29
C GLN A 14 -4.46 15.92 -3.28
N LEU A 15 -5.35 16.89 -3.54
CA LEU A 15 -5.57 18.02 -2.63
C LEU A 15 -6.27 17.60 -1.35
N ALA A 16 -7.24 16.69 -1.44
CA ALA A 16 -7.91 16.13 -0.27
C ALA A 16 -7.09 15.00 0.39
N GLY A 17 -6.07 14.47 -0.29
CA GLY A 17 -5.23 13.36 0.17
C GLY A 17 -5.84 11.97 -0.08
N GLU A 18 -6.93 11.88 -0.83
CA GLU A 18 -7.62 10.60 -1.08
C GLU A 18 -6.94 9.81 -2.20
N PHE A 19 -6.80 8.50 -2.01
CA PHE A 19 -6.27 7.59 -3.02
C PHE A 19 -7.07 6.29 -3.07
N SER A 20 -7.13 5.70 -4.26
CA SER A 20 -7.63 4.35 -4.50
C SER A 20 -6.87 3.71 -5.66
N VAL A 21 -6.20 2.59 -5.39
CA VAL A 21 -5.27 1.96 -6.34
C VAL A 21 -5.45 0.45 -6.36
N ASN A 22 -5.39 -0.13 -7.56
CA ASN A 22 -5.34 -1.58 -7.74
C ASN A 22 -3.91 -2.07 -7.54
N LEU A 23 -3.74 -3.25 -6.96
CA LEU A 23 -2.44 -3.89 -6.83
C LEU A 23 -2.03 -4.56 -8.14
N ASP A 24 -0.80 -4.28 -8.59
CA ASP A 24 -0.10 -5.14 -9.55
C ASP A 24 0.52 -6.35 -8.83
N LEU A 25 1.19 -6.05 -7.72
CA LEU A 25 1.84 -7.04 -6.87
C LEU A 25 1.62 -6.71 -5.39
N GLY A 26 1.14 -7.71 -4.65
CA GLY A 26 0.97 -7.63 -3.22
C GLY A 26 0.91 -9.01 -2.59
N TYR A 27 1.15 -9.07 -1.28
CA TYR A 27 1.31 -10.31 -0.55
C TYR A 27 0.51 -10.33 0.75
N LYS A 28 -0.17 -11.45 1.00
CA LYS A 28 -0.81 -11.69 2.29
C LYS A 28 0.27 -12.07 3.30
N VAL A 29 0.19 -11.49 4.49
CA VAL A 29 1.08 -11.81 5.61
C VAL A 29 0.21 -12.30 6.76
N GLU A 30 0.55 -13.46 7.30
CA GLU A 30 -0.11 -14.05 8.46
C GLU A 30 0.96 -14.53 9.42
N LYS A 31 0.82 -14.16 10.71
CA LYS A 31 1.77 -14.55 11.77
C LYS A 31 3.24 -14.21 11.45
N GLY A 32 3.48 -13.11 10.72
CA GLY A 32 4.82 -12.66 10.35
C GLY A 32 5.37 -13.30 9.08
N GLU A 33 4.64 -14.19 8.42
CA GLU A 33 5.09 -14.88 7.20
C GLU A 33 4.25 -14.50 5.98
N ILE A 34 4.89 -14.40 4.81
CA ILE A 34 4.19 -14.23 3.54
C ILE A 34 3.51 -15.56 3.17
N THR A 35 2.17 -15.58 3.14
CA THR A 35 1.40 -16.80 2.86
C THR A 35 0.96 -16.92 1.40
N GLY A 36 1.09 -15.87 0.61
CA GLY A 36 0.83 -15.94 -0.83
C GLY A 36 0.64 -14.57 -1.49
N ARG A 37 0.60 -14.57 -2.83
CA ARG A 37 0.29 -13.38 -3.63
C ARG A 37 -1.21 -13.11 -3.62
N VAL A 38 -1.61 -11.86 -3.45
CA VAL A 38 -3.00 -11.42 -3.62
C VAL A 38 -3.24 -10.91 -5.05
N LYS A 39 -4.47 -11.09 -5.54
CA LYS A 39 -4.92 -10.63 -6.87
C LYS A 39 -6.27 -9.93 -6.73
N ASN A 40 -6.69 -9.17 -7.74
CA ASN A 40 -7.98 -8.47 -7.77
C ASN A 40 -8.23 -7.67 -6.48
N THR A 41 -7.17 -7.07 -5.95
CA THR A 41 -7.15 -6.37 -4.67
C THR A 41 -6.89 -4.89 -4.90
N MET A 42 -7.67 -4.05 -4.23
CA MET A 42 -7.57 -2.61 -4.24
C MET A 42 -7.27 -2.12 -2.83
N VAL A 43 -6.44 -1.08 -2.72
CA VAL A 43 -6.18 -0.37 -1.47
C VAL A 43 -6.62 1.08 -1.64
N ALA A 44 -7.36 1.60 -0.67
CA ALA A 44 -7.86 2.97 -0.67
C ALA A 44 -7.73 3.61 0.72
N GLY A 45 -7.64 4.94 0.76
CA GLY A 45 -7.58 5.68 2.01
C GLY A 45 -7.32 7.17 1.80
N ASN A 46 -7.08 7.86 2.91
CA ASN A 46 -6.59 9.24 2.93
C ASN A 46 -5.17 9.26 3.48
N ILE A 47 -4.23 9.89 2.77
CA ILE A 47 -2.82 9.88 3.13
C ILE A 47 -2.56 10.66 4.44
N PHE A 48 -3.30 11.75 4.70
CA PHE A 48 -3.15 12.52 5.92
C PHE A 48 -3.58 11.71 7.15
N GLU A 49 -4.71 11.00 7.05
CA GLU A 49 -5.19 10.10 8.10
C GLU A 49 -4.27 8.88 8.29
N ALA A 50 -3.72 8.35 7.20
CA ALA A 50 -2.78 7.23 7.25
C ALA A 50 -1.52 7.60 8.02
N PHE A 51 -0.94 8.78 7.77
CA PHE A 51 0.24 9.25 8.51
C PHE A 51 -0.06 9.64 9.96
N GLN A 52 -1.29 10.02 10.30
CA GLN A 52 -1.70 10.19 11.71
C GLN A 52 -1.72 8.85 12.48
N ASN A 53 -1.95 7.74 11.80
CA ASN A 53 -2.02 6.38 12.37
C ASN A 53 -0.89 5.48 11.82
N LEU A 54 0.29 6.07 11.69
CA LEU A 54 1.51 5.38 11.28
C LEU A 54 1.93 4.38 12.37
N LEU A 55 2.15 3.12 11.99
CA LEU A 55 2.58 2.09 12.92
C LEU A 55 4.11 2.02 13.04
N ASP A 56 4.80 2.00 11.90
CA ASP A 56 6.26 1.88 11.88
C ASP A 56 6.85 2.34 10.53
N ILE A 57 8.13 2.68 10.54
CA ILE A 57 8.94 2.99 9.35
C ILE A 57 10.20 2.12 9.39
N GLY A 58 10.47 1.43 8.28
CA GLY A 58 11.64 0.59 8.15
C GLY A 58 12.96 1.38 8.14
N ASN A 59 14.03 0.75 8.62
CA ASN A 59 15.37 1.35 8.67
C ASN A 59 16.18 1.20 7.37
N PHE A 60 15.64 0.49 6.38
CA PHE A 60 16.33 0.14 5.13
C PHE A 60 15.58 0.72 3.94
N PRO A 61 15.91 1.95 3.50
CA PRO A 61 15.35 2.55 2.30
C PRO A 61 15.85 1.86 1.03
N GLU A 62 14.96 1.80 0.03
CA GLU A 62 15.19 1.20 -1.27
C GLU A 62 14.85 2.19 -2.39
N LEU A 63 15.44 2.00 -3.58
CA LEU A 63 15.13 2.82 -4.76
C LEU A 63 13.81 2.34 -5.38
N VAL A 64 12.78 3.17 -5.31
CA VAL A 64 11.44 2.95 -5.85
C VAL A 64 11.23 3.79 -7.12
N GLY A 65 10.75 3.14 -8.19
CA GLY A 65 10.34 3.82 -9.42
C GLY A 65 11.45 4.62 -10.11
N ASN A 66 12.71 4.24 -9.89
CA ASN A 66 13.93 4.90 -10.38
C ASN A 66 14.17 6.34 -9.91
N SER A 67 13.35 6.88 -9.01
CA SER A 67 13.39 8.31 -8.66
C SER A 67 13.30 8.59 -7.16
N TYR A 68 12.87 7.62 -6.35
CA TYR A 68 12.59 7.84 -4.93
C TYR A 68 13.38 6.85 -4.07
N TYR A 69 14.07 7.33 -3.05
CA TYR A 69 14.75 6.47 -2.07
C TYR A 69 13.95 6.48 -0.77
N LEU A 70 13.16 5.42 -0.54
CA LEU A 70 12.11 5.39 0.47
C LEU A 70 12.18 4.11 1.31
N PRO A 71 11.96 4.20 2.64
CA PRO A 71 11.77 3.02 3.46
C PRO A 71 10.38 2.40 3.24
N CYS A 72 10.24 1.15 3.67
CA CYS A 72 8.93 0.54 3.86
C CYS A 72 8.17 1.28 4.99
N ILE A 73 6.87 1.48 4.79
CA ILE A 73 6.00 2.16 5.76
C ILE A 73 4.86 1.22 6.12
N VAL A 74 4.59 1.07 7.42
CA VAL A 74 3.48 0.27 7.91
C VAL A 74 2.38 1.20 8.41
N PHE A 75 1.25 1.20 7.70
CA PHE A 75 0.05 1.92 8.12
C PHE A 75 -0.87 0.98 8.91
N GLN A 76 -1.46 1.48 9.99
CA GLN A 76 -2.32 0.67 10.84
C GLN A 76 -3.62 0.28 10.14
N ASN A 77 -4.29 1.25 9.49
CA ASN A 77 -5.58 1.03 8.84
C ASN A 77 -5.61 1.71 7.47
N LEU A 78 -5.78 0.90 6.42
CA LEU A 78 -6.15 1.32 5.09
C LEU A 78 -7.33 0.47 4.61
N GLY A 79 -8.20 1.04 3.78
CA GLY A 79 -9.29 0.30 3.17
C GLY A 79 -8.75 -0.74 2.18
N VAL A 80 -9.18 -1.99 2.30
CA VAL A 80 -8.82 -3.07 1.37
C VAL A 80 -10.09 -3.68 0.82
N ALA A 81 -10.22 -3.70 -0.51
CA ALA A 81 -11.30 -4.39 -1.21
C ALA A 81 -10.73 -5.51 -2.05
N ILE A 82 -11.33 -6.70 -1.94
CA ILE A 82 -10.96 -7.89 -2.71
C ILE A 82 -12.17 -8.28 -3.54
N ARG A 83 -11.97 -8.47 -4.83
CA ARG A 83 -13.02 -8.99 -5.72
C ARG A 83 -12.79 -10.48 -5.96
N GLU A 84 -13.71 -11.28 -5.43
CA GLU A 84 -13.75 -12.72 -5.70
C GLU A 84 -14.11 -12.95 -7.17
N THR A 85 -13.50 -13.98 -7.77
CA THR A 85 -13.71 -14.38 -9.17
C THR A 85 -14.36 -15.75 -9.20
#